data_AF-A0A7C2QHN6-F1
#
_entry.id   AF-A0A7C2QHN6-F1
#
_cell.length_a   1.000
_cell.length_b   1.000
_cell.length_c   1.000
_cell.angle_alpha   90.00
_cell.angle_beta   90.00
_cell.angle_gamma   90.00
#
_symmetry.space_group_name_H-M   'P 1'
#
loop_
_entity.id
_entity.type
_entity.pdbx_description
1 polymer ?
#
loop_
_entity_poly.entity_id
_entity_poly.type
_entity_poly.pdbx_seq_one_letter_code
_entity_poly.pdbx_strand_id
1 'polypeptide(L)'
;MIIAAFACSEEAWAKPGRTSWYDPCEKAPKAVGKVKVRLGNEVFLEKHLEWVRGKRVGLITNPTGVNSELVSTIDILMEHPEVNLVALFGPEHGVRGNYAGGRAVEDA
;
A
#
# COMPACT_ATOMS: atom_id res chain seq x y z
N MET A 1 13.53 3.54 3.68
CA MET A 1 13.40 4.92 3.17
C MET A 1 13.07 5.81 4.36
N ILE A 2 14.12 6.36 4.96
CA ILE A 2 14.01 7.32 6.07
C ILE A 2 13.61 8.64 5.42
N ILE A 3 12.36 9.06 5.58
CA ILE A 3 12.00 10.45 5.32
C ILE A 3 12.56 11.23 6.49
N ALA A 4 13.76 11.77 6.33
CA ALA A 4 14.27 12.78 7.23
C ALA A 4 13.34 14.00 7.11
N ALA A 5 12.51 14.21 8.13
CA ALA A 5 11.88 15.50 8.34
C ALA A 5 13.00 16.47 8.70
N PHE A 6 13.40 17.30 7.75
CA PHE A 6 14.13 18.52 8.07
C PHE A 6 13.14 19.42 8.81
N ALA A 7 13.12 19.26 10.13
CA ALA A 7 12.57 20.25 11.03
C ALA A 7 13.25 21.58 10.68
N CYS A 8 12.44 22.60 10.47
CA CYS A 8 12.85 23.99 10.33
C CYS A 8 13.70 24.35 11.55
N SER A 9 15.02 24.27 11.44
CA SER A 9 15.92 24.63 12.53
C SER A 9 15.98 26.15 12.62
N GLU A 10 15.71 26.65 13.82
CA GLU A 10 15.68 28.05 14.23
C GLU A 10 17.03 28.77 14.08
N GLU A 11 17.44 29.08 12.87
CA GLU A 11 18.32 30.22 12.63
C GLU A 11 17.52 31.32 11.96
N ALA A 12 16.55 31.82 12.72
CA ALA A 12 15.99 33.14 12.53
C ALA A 12 17.10 34.17 12.78
N TRP A 13 17.92 34.43 11.75
CA TRP A 13 18.79 35.59 11.70
C TRP A 13 17.91 36.84 11.73
N ALA A 14 17.64 37.35 12.93
CA ALA A 14 17.10 38.68 13.17
C ALA A 14 18.14 39.70 12.66
N LYS A 15 18.12 39.98 11.36
CA LYS A 15 18.85 41.10 10.78
C LYS A 15 18.00 42.37 10.95
N PRO A 16 18.55 43.45 11.53
CA PRO A 16 17.85 44.73 11.58
C PRO A 16 17.76 45.30 10.16
N GLY A 17 16.55 45.72 9.74
CA GLY A 17 16.32 46.38 8.44
C GLY A 17 15.55 45.59 7.37
N ARG A 18 14.56 44.76 7.74
CA ARG A 18 13.73 44.04 6.75
C ARG A 18 12.54 44.91 6.30
N THR A 19 12.53 45.32 5.03
CA THR A 19 11.48 46.17 4.40
C THR A 19 10.44 45.37 3.59
N SER A 20 10.19 44.11 3.93
CA SER A 20 9.26 43.26 3.18
C SER A 20 8.28 42.52 4.11
N TRP A 21 6.99 42.79 3.89
CA TRP A 21 5.84 42.20 4.58
C TRP A 21 5.51 40.75 4.13
N TYR A 22 6.39 40.10 3.36
CA TYR A 22 6.15 38.74 2.90
C TYR A 22 6.57 37.74 3.97
N ASP A 23 5.60 37.26 4.74
CA ASP A 23 5.77 36.13 5.66
C ASP A 23 5.43 34.82 4.91
N PRO A 24 6.43 34.02 4.50
CA PRO A 24 6.20 32.81 3.73
C PRO A 24 5.43 31.75 4.53
N CYS A 25 5.35 31.87 5.86
CA CYS A 25 4.63 30.93 6.71
C CYS A 25 3.11 31.17 6.72
N GLU A 26 2.64 32.40 6.48
CA GLU A 26 1.20 32.73 6.46
C GLU A 26 0.49 32.12 5.24
N LYS A 27 1.24 31.81 4.19
CA LYS A 27 0.76 31.19 2.93
C LYS A 27 1.06 29.70 2.80
N ALA A 28 1.60 29.05 3.84
CA ALA A 28 1.80 27.62 3.80
C ALA A 28 0.42 26.92 3.72
N PRO A 29 0.19 26.02 2.75
CA PRO A 29 -1.06 25.27 2.69
C PRO A 29 -1.23 24.48 3.99
N LYS A 30 -2.37 24.68 4.67
CA LYS A 30 -2.73 23.93 5.88
C LYS A 30 -2.60 22.43 5.57
N ALA A 31 -1.99 21.68 6.49
CA ALA A 31 -1.80 20.24 6.36
C ALA A 31 -3.15 19.59 5.99
N VAL A 32 -3.22 18.99 4.81
CA VAL A 32 -4.39 18.23 4.37
C VAL A 32 -4.49 17.03 5.30
N GLY A 33 -5.62 16.90 6.02
CA GLY A 33 -5.86 15.77 6.92
C GLY A 33 -5.64 14.45 6.19
N LYS A 34 -5.16 13.42 6.90
CA LYS A 34 -4.92 12.09 6.32
C LYS A 34 -6.21 11.55 5.70
N VAL A 35 -6.25 11.45 4.37
CA VAL A 35 -7.36 10.82 3.64
C VAL A 35 -7.27 9.31 3.85
N LYS A 36 -8.35 8.69 4.36
CA LYS A 36 -8.45 7.24 4.51
C LYS A 36 -8.85 6.62 3.17
N VAL A 37 -7.93 5.90 2.55
CA VAL A 37 -8.17 5.16 1.30
C VAL A 37 -8.65 3.76 1.66
N ARG A 38 -9.61 3.23 0.89
CA ARG A 38 -10.03 1.82 0.95
C ARG A 38 -9.24 1.02 -0.08
N LEU A 39 -8.73 -0.16 0.31
CA LEU A 39 -7.91 -0.97 -0.57
C LEU A 39 -8.77 -1.73 -1.59
N GLY A 40 -8.19 -2.02 -2.76
CA GLY A 40 -8.90 -2.67 -3.85
C GLY A 40 -9.39 -4.08 -3.51
N ASN A 41 -8.60 -4.85 -2.75
CA ASN A 41 -8.99 -6.18 -2.27
C ASN A 41 -10.21 -6.14 -1.34
N GLU A 42 -10.32 -5.12 -0.49
CA GLU A 42 -11.48 -4.92 0.40
C GLU A 42 -12.74 -4.54 -0.40
N VAL A 43 -12.60 -3.63 -1.37
CA VAL A 43 -13.71 -3.23 -2.24
C VAL A 43 -14.18 -4.41 -3.10
N PHE A 44 -13.25 -5.21 -3.61
CA PHE A 44 -13.54 -6.41 -4.39
C PHE A 44 -14.37 -7.42 -3.59
N LEU A 45 -13.94 -7.74 -2.37
CA LEU A 45 -14.64 -8.68 -1.50
C LEU A 45 -16.02 -8.19 -1.06
N GLU A 46 -16.19 -6.87 -0.88
CA GLU A 46 -17.48 -6.31 -0.48
C GLU A 46 -18.51 -6.25 -1.63
N LYS A 47 -18.06 -5.93 -2.85
CA LYS A 47 -18.97 -5.46 -3.91
C LYS A 47 -18.95 -6.27 -5.20
N HIS A 48 -17.93 -7.12 -5.39
CA HIS A 48 -17.60 -7.69 -6.70
C HIS A 48 -17.32 -9.20 -6.67
N LEU A 49 -17.77 -9.91 -5.63
CA LEU A 49 -17.63 -11.37 -5.52
C LEU A 49 -18.31 -12.12 -6.66
N GLU A 50 -19.36 -11.54 -7.24
CA GLU A 50 -20.06 -12.11 -8.39
C GLU A 50 -19.17 -12.29 -9.62
N TRP A 51 -18.07 -11.54 -9.73
CA TRP A 51 -17.14 -11.68 -10.87
C TRP A 51 -16.41 -13.01 -10.89
N VAL A 52 -16.21 -13.61 -9.70
CA VAL A 52 -15.41 -14.82 -9.50
C VAL A 52 -16.23 -16.03 -9.05
N ARG A 53 -17.50 -15.85 -8.65
CA ARG A 53 -18.38 -16.94 -8.22
C ARG A 53 -18.47 -18.04 -9.29
N GLY A 54 -18.21 -19.28 -8.88
CA GLY A 54 -18.25 -20.46 -9.76
C GLY A 54 -17.09 -20.57 -10.75
N LYS A 55 -16.10 -19.66 -10.69
CA LYS A 55 -14.91 -19.70 -11.54
C LYS A 55 -13.71 -20.21 -10.76
N ARG A 56 -12.75 -20.78 -11.50
CA ARG A 56 -11.41 -21.07 -10.98
C ARG A 56 -10.60 -19.78 -10.97
N VAL A 57 -10.17 -19.34 -9.80
CA VAL A 57 -9.47 -18.06 -9.62
C VAL A 57 -7.99 -18.29 -9.46
N GLY A 58 -7.19 -17.57 -10.24
CA GLY A 58 -5.74 -17.44 -10.04
C GLY A 58 -5.43 -16.07 -9.43
N LEU A 59 -4.65 -16.03 -8.35
CA LEU A 59 -4.25 -14.78 -7.71
C LEU A 59 -2.80 -14.43 -8.07
N ILE A 60 -2.59 -13.28 -8.69
CA ILE A 60 -1.25 -12.71 -8.88
C ILE A 60 -0.97 -11.81 -7.68
N THR A 61 0.04 -12.13 -6.87
CA THR A 61 0.34 -11.36 -5.66
C THR A 61 1.78 -11.49 -5.17
N ASN A 62 2.16 -10.64 -4.23
CA ASN A 62 3.44 -10.61 -3.55
C ASN A 62 3.20 -10.40 -2.03
N PRO A 63 4.24 -10.43 -1.17
CA PRO A 63 4.07 -10.22 0.26
C PRO A 63 3.42 -8.89 0.67
N THR A 64 3.38 -7.88 -0.22
CA THR A 64 2.71 -6.59 0.04
C THR A 64 1.20 -6.62 -0.20
N GLY A 65 0.68 -7.70 -0.78
CA GLY A 65 -0.75 -7.90 -1.05
C GLY A 65 -1.53 -8.22 0.21
N VAL A 66 -1.70 -7.24 1.09
CA VAL A 66 -2.43 -7.35 2.37
C VAL A 66 -3.64 -6.41 2.43
N ASN A 67 -4.60 -6.64 3.31
CA ASN A 67 -5.69 -5.71 3.60
C ASN A 67 -5.25 -4.62 4.60
N SER A 68 -6.17 -3.74 5.02
CA SER A 68 -5.86 -2.68 5.99
C SER A 68 -5.50 -3.20 7.40
N GLU A 69 -5.79 -4.46 7.68
CA GLU A 69 -5.43 -5.19 8.91
C GLU A 69 -4.11 -5.97 8.76
N LEU A 70 -3.40 -5.80 7.65
CA LEU A 70 -2.15 -6.50 7.31
C LEU A 70 -2.30 -8.02 7.16
N VAL A 71 -3.51 -8.50 6.88
CA VAL A 71 -3.80 -9.90 6.57
C VAL A 71 -3.56 -10.14 5.07
N SER A 72 -2.90 -11.24 4.73
CA SER A 72 -2.62 -11.57 3.32
C SER A 72 -3.89 -11.78 2.52
N THR A 73 -3.92 -11.21 1.31
CA THR A 73 -5.03 -11.42 0.36
C THR A 73 -5.17 -12.89 -0.03
N ILE A 74 -4.08 -13.67 0.05
CA ILE A 74 -4.09 -15.12 -0.18
C ILE A 74 -5.00 -15.78 0.84
N ASP A 75 -4.75 -15.51 2.13
CA ASP A 75 -5.45 -16.15 3.23
C ASP A 75 -6.93 -15.76 3.23
N ILE A 76 -7.21 -14.47 3.00
CA ILE A 76 -8.58 -13.95 2.89
C ILE A 76 -9.35 -14.66 1.76
N LEU A 77 -8.75 -14.86 0.59
CA LEU A 77 -9.42 -15.51 -0.54
C LEU A 77 -9.52 -17.03 -0.39
N MET A 78 -8.57 -17.67 0.29
CA MET A 78 -8.61 -19.10 0.61
C MET A 78 -9.74 -19.44 1.60
N GLU A 79 -9.97 -18.57 2.58
CA GLU A 79 -11.02 -18.75 3.59
C GLU A 79 -12.42 -18.38 3.08
N HIS A 80 -12.51 -17.66 1.96
CA HIS A 80 -13.78 -17.16 1.45
C HIS A 80 -14.58 -18.26 0.72
N PRO A 81 -15.79 -18.63 1.20
CA PRO A 81 -16.52 -19.80 0.70
C PRO A 81 -16.98 -19.66 -0.76
N GLU A 82 -17.11 -18.43 -1.26
CA GLU A 82 -17.56 -18.16 -2.63
C GLU A 82 -16.40 -18.06 -3.65
N VAL A 83 -15.15 -18.17 -3.19
CA VAL A 83 -13.96 -18.05 -4.04
C VAL A 83 -13.29 -19.41 -4.14
N ASN A 84 -13.17 -19.93 -5.36
CA ASN A 84 -12.40 -21.13 -5.63
C ASN A 84 -11.00 -20.74 -6.12
N LEU A 85 -10.10 -20.47 -5.17
CA LEU A 85 -8.71 -20.11 -5.46
C LEU A 85 -7.90 -21.36 -5.81
N VAL A 86 -7.42 -21.45 -7.06
CA VAL A 86 -6.77 -22.66 -7.59
C VAL A 86 -5.29 -22.51 -7.91
N ALA A 87 -4.80 -21.27 -8.01
CA ALA A 87 -3.42 -21.01 -8.39
C ALA A 87 -2.94 -19.68 -7.79
N LEU A 88 -1.66 -19.63 -7.42
CA LEU A 88 -1.00 -18.43 -6.94
C LEU A 88 0.19 -18.12 -7.84
N PHE A 89 0.23 -16.91 -8.36
CA PHE A 89 1.29 -16.43 -9.24
C PHE A 89 2.09 -15.36 -8.51
N GLY A 90 3.34 -15.67 -8.22
CA GLY A 90 4.27 -14.76 -7.56
C GLY A 90 5.27 -14.18 -8.57
N PRO A 91 5.78 -12.96 -8.35
CA PRO A 91 6.97 -12.48 -9.05
C PRO A 91 8.22 -13.29 -8.63
N GLU A 92 9.41 -12.83 -9.04
CA GLU A 92 10.74 -13.50 -8.94
C GLU A 92 11.13 -14.12 -7.58
N HIS A 93 10.44 -13.76 -6.49
CA HIS A 93 10.71 -14.21 -5.12
C HIS A 93 9.66 -15.19 -4.55
N GLY A 94 8.74 -15.67 -5.39
CA GLY A 94 7.60 -16.48 -4.97
C GLY A 94 6.52 -15.68 -4.23
N VAL A 95 5.31 -16.26 -4.17
CA VAL A 95 4.10 -15.58 -3.68
C VAL A 95 4.20 -15.11 -2.22
N ARG A 96 4.90 -15.88 -1.38
CA ARG A 96 5.15 -15.55 0.03
C ARG A 96 6.56 -15.02 0.31
N GLY A 97 7.37 -14.74 -0.72
CA GLY A 97 8.75 -14.27 -0.54
C GLY A 97 9.73 -15.32 -0.03
N ASN A 98 9.34 -16.60 -0.05
CA ASN A 98 10.16 -17.72 0.46
C ASN A 98 11.21 -18.21 -0.56
N TYR A 99 11.28 -17.61 -1.75
CA TYR A 99 12.25 -17.96 -2.78
C TYR A 99 13.17 -16.76 -3.10
N ALA A 100 14.47 -17.02 -3.24
CA ALA A 100 15.42 -16.01 -3.70
C ALA A 100 15.19 -15.71 -5.19
N GLY A 101 15.43 -14.45 -5.59
CA GLY A 101 15.25 -14.00 -6.97
C GLY A 101 16.10 -14.82 -7.94
N GLY A 102 15.51 -15.27 -9.03
CA GLY A 102 16.21 -15.98 -10.12
C GLY A 102 16.10 -17.51 -10.12
N ARG A 103 15.16 -18.11 -9.36
CA ARG A 103 14.84 -19.55 -9.50
C ARG A 103 13.39 -19.78 -9.90
N ALA A 104 13.18 -20.82 -10.71
CA ALA A 104 11.84 -21.33 -11.01
C ALA A 104 11.18 -21.79 -9.69
N VAL A 105 9.94 -21.34 -9.47
CA VAL A 105 9.08 -21.84 -8.39
C VAL A 105 8.32 -23.02 -8.98
N GLU A 106 8.55 -24.21 -8.46
CA GLU A 106 7.85 -25.43 -8.90
C GLU A 106 6.40 -25.42 -8.40
N ASP A 107 5.49 -25.98 -9.20
CA ASP A 107 4.09 -26.17 -8.82
C ASP A 107 4.02 -27.18 -7.65
N ALA A 108 3.34 -26.79 -6.57
CA ALA A 108 3.09 -27.62 -5.39
C ALA A 108 1.75 -28.35 -5.49
#